data_AF-A0AAV4UYX4-F1
#
_entry.id   AF-A0AAV4UYX4-F1
#
_cell.length_a   1.000
_cell.length_b   1.000
_cell.length_c   1.000
_cell.angle_alpha   90.00
_cell.angle_beta   90.00
_cell.angle_gamma   90.00
#
_symmetry.space_group_name_H-M   'P 1'
#
loop_
_entity.id
_entity.type
_entity.pdbx_description
1 polymer ?
#
loop_
_entity_poly.entity_id
_entity_poly.type
_entity_poly.pdbx_seq_one_letter_code
_entity_poly.pdbx_strand_id
1 'polypeptide(L)'
;MTPNKETAIIETTNGIREYFNVMLGKQLLYKFERPQHAELIAGNPDMLPSQIYGAIHLLRLFTKIGGALAYTQLDEDTVALITANLYDFQKYMAKSAGVLFSQNDYSPATSEYLKKVS
;
A
#
# COMPACT_ATOMS: atom_id res chain seq x y z
N MET A 1 -2.87 15.14 24.51
CA MET A 1 -1.99 14.60 23.45
C MET A 1 -1.06 15.74 23.04
N THR A 2 0.25 15.52 22.96
CA THR A 2 1.21 16.58 22.60
C THR A 2 1.12 16.88 21.10
N PRO A 3 1.18 18.16 20.67
CA PRO A 3 1.01 18.57 19.26
C PRO A 3 1.91 17.79 18.28
N ASN A 4 3.12 17.44 18.70
CA ASN A 4 4.10 16.74 17.85
C ASN A 4 3.67 15.33 17.42
N LYS A 5 2.84 14.63 18.22
CA LYS A 5 2.47 13.24 17.89
C LYS A 5 1.42 13.18 16.78
N GLU A 6 0.50 14.12 16.76
CA GLU A 6 -0.55 14.20 15.73
C GLU A 6 0.05 14.56 14.37
N THR A 7 0.96 15.54 14.34
CA THR A 7 1.73 15.89 13.14
C THR A 7 2.51 14.69 12.60
N ALA A 8 3.23 13.97 13.46
CA ALA A 8 4.00 12.80 13.05
C ALA A 8 3.12 11.69 12.45
N ILE A 9 1.91 11.48 12.97
CA ILE A 9 0.95 10.51 12.42
C ILE A 9 0.46 10.95 11.03
N ILE A 10 0.12 12.23 10.87
CA ILE A 10 -0.34 12.78 9.58
C ILE A 10 0.77 12.66 8.53
N GLU A 11 1.99 13.05 8.87
CA GLU A 11 3.14 12.96 7.98
C GLU A 11 3.46 11.51 7.59
N THR A 12 3.47 10.60 8.58
CA THR A 12 3.67 9.18 8.33
C THR A 12 2.59 8.63 7.39
N THR A 13 1.32 9.01 7.60
CA THR A 13 0.19 8.55 6.79
C THR A 13 0.24 9.10 5.37
N ASN A 14 0.60 10.37 5.20
CA ASN A 14 0.80 10.98 3.90
C ASN A 14 1.96 10.32 3.15
N GLY A 15 3.10 10.08 3.82
CA GLY A 15 4.25 9.39 3.25
C GLY A 15 3.93 7.96 2.79
N ILE A 16 3.18 7.19 3.59
CA ILE A 16 2.70 5.86 3.20
C ILE A 16 1.84 5.93 1.93
N ARG A 17 0.92 6.89 1.85
CA ARG A 17 0.00 7.05 0.71
C ARG A 17 0.76 7.40 -0.57
N GLU A 18 1.67 8.37 -0.50
CA GLU A 18 2.50 8.76 -1.64
C GLU A 18 3.39 7.61 -2.09
N TYR A 19 4.03 6.93 -1.15
CA TYR A 19 4.88 5.78 -1.44
C TYR A 19 4.08 4.65 -2.08
N PHE A 20 2.86 4.39 -1.60
CA PHE A 20 1.93 3.42 -2.20
C PHE A 20 1.60 3.79 -3.65
N ASN A 21 1.24 5.05 -3.91
CA ASN A 21 0.88 5.53 -5.25
C ASN A 21 2.03 5.36 -6.25
N VAL A 22 3.28 5.54 -5.83
CA VAL A 22 4.45 5.37 -6.70
C VAL A 22 4.85 3.90 -6.86
N MET A 23 4.80 3.10 -5.78
CA MET A 23 5.34 1.75 -5.77
C MET A 23 4.37 0.68 -6.28
N LEU A 24 3.06 0.93 -6.25
CA LEU A 24 2.08 -0.10 -6.59
C LEU A 24 2.33 -0.73 -7.96
N GLY A 25 2.32 0.08 -9.02
CA GLY A 25 2.50 -0.41 -10.40
C GLY A 25 3.90 -1.01 -10.67
N LYS A 26 4.90 -0.63 -9.87
CA LYS A 26 6.30 -1.05 -10.05
C LYS A 26 6.57 -2.37 -9.33
N GLN A 27 6.21 -2.47 -8.05
CA GLN A 27 6.72 -3.48 -7.13
C GLN A 27 5.66 -4.25 -6.34
N LEU A 28 4.42 -3.77 -6.24
CA LEU A 28 3.41 -4.40 -5.35
C LEU A 28 2.46 -5.35 -6.09
N LEU A 29 2.42 -5.28 -7.42
CA LEU A 29 1.58 -6.13 -8.26
C LEU A 29 2.33 -7.37 -8.75
N TYR A 30 1.67 -8.52 -8.65
CA TYR A 30 2.12 -9.74 -9.32
C TYR A 30 1.97 -9.61 -10.83
N LYS A 31 2.71 -10.43 -11.58
CA LYS A 31 2.61 -10.47 -13.06
C LYS A 31 1.16 -10.65 -13.53
N PHE A 32 0.39 -11.47 -12.83
CA PHE A 32 -1.02 -11.72 -13.11
C PHE A 32 -1.91 -10.49 -12.97
N GLU A 33 -1.58 -9.51 -12.11
CA GLU A 33 -2.40 -8.32 -11.85
C GLU A 33 -2.05 -7.14 -12.78
N ARG A 34 -0.94 -7.24 -13.54
CA ARG A 34 -0.46 -6.12 -14.36
C ARG A 34 -1.40 -5.72 -15.50
N PRO A 35 -2.02 -6.65 -16.26
CA PRO A 35 -2.98 -6.29 -17.29
C PRO A 35 -4.20 -5.55 -16.71
N GLN A 36 -4.75 -6.04 -15.60
CA GLN A 36 -5.85 -5.36 -14.90
C GLN A 36 -5.48 -3.93 -14.48
N HIS A 37 -4.29 -3.74 -13.89
CA HIS A 37 -3.82 -2.41 -13.50
C HIS A 37 -3.69 -1.47 -14.71
N ALA A 38 -3.15 -1.97 -15.84
CA ALA A 38 -3.01 -1.16 -17.05
C ALA A 38 -4.38 -0.71 -17.59
N GLU A 39 -5.38 -1.60 -17.61
CA GLU A 39 -6.75 -1.25 -18.02
C GLU A 39 -7.41 -0.25 -17.05
N LEU A 40 -7.23 -0.43 -15.74
CA LEU A 40 -7.78 0.48 -14.72
C LEU A 40 -7.23 1.90 -14.84
N ILE A 41 -5.92 2.05 -15.03
CA ILE A 41 -5.27 3.37 -15.20
C ILE A 41 -5.64 3.99 -16.55
N ALA A 42 -5.72 3.20 -17.62
CA ALA A 42 -6.16 3.69 -18.93
C ALA A 42 -7.61 4.21 -18.91
N GLY A 43 -8.49 3.56 -18.14
CA GLY A 43 -9.87 3.99 -17.96
C GLY A 43 -10.05 5.14 -16.97
N ASN A 44 -9.11 5.35 -16.05
CA ASN A 44 -9.20 6.32 -14.97
C ASN A 44 -7.85 7.03 -14.73
N PRO A 45 -7.39 7.89 -15.67
CA PRO A 45 -6.07 8.50 -15.60
C PRO A 45 -5.86 9.40 -14.38
N ASP A 46 -6.95 9.95 -13.83
CA ASP A 46 -6.91 10.86 -12.68
C ASP A 46 -6.99 10.14 -11.32
N MET A 47 -7.23 8.81 -11.30
CA MET A 47 -7.34 8.06 -10.06
C MET A 47 -5.97 7.59 -9.57
N LEU A 48 -5.71 7.84 -8.29
CA LEU A 48 -4.49 7.38 -7.63
C LEU A 48 -4.65 5.92 -7.18
N PRO A 49 -3.57 5.11 -7.19
CA PRO A 49 -3.62 3.73 -6.70
C PRO A 49 -4.22 3.58 -5.30
N SER A 50 -3.98 4.53 -4.39
CA SER A 50 -4.55 4.57 -3.04
C SER A 50 -6.08 4.69 -3.00
N GLN A 51 -6.72 5.09 -4.11
CA GLN A 51 -8.18 5.18 -4.23
C GLN A 51 -8.80 3.92 -4.85
N ILE A 52 -7.99 3.14 -5.58
CA ILE A 52 -8.44 1.96 -6.33
C ILE A 52 -8.19 0.68 -5.53
N TYR A 53 -7.03 0.59 -4.89
CA TYR A 53 -6.55 -0.62 -4.23
C TYR A 53 -6.79 -0.58 -2.72
N GLY A 54 -7.16 -1.74 -2.16
CA GLY A 54 -7.52 -1.89 -0.76
C GLY A 54 -6.39 -2.34 0.17
N ALA A 55 -6.78 -2.83 1.35
CA ALA A 55 -5.89 -3.21 2.43
C ALA A 55 -4.89 -4.32 2.06
N ILE A 56 -5.27 -5.24 1.16
CA ILE A 56 -4.40 -6.33 0.69
C ILE A 56 -3.13 -5.80 0.04
N HIS A 57 -3.26 -4.85 -0.90
CA HIS A 57 -2.10 -4.27 -1.58
C HIS A 57 -1.32 -3.35 -0.65
N LEU A 58 -2.02 -2.62 0.22
CA LEU A 58 -1.37 -1.80 1.24
C LEU A 58 -0.48 -2.66 2.15
N LEU A 59 -0.91 -3.87 2.54
CA LEU A 59 -0.10 -4.78 3.34
C LEU A 59 1.20 -5.18 2.62
N ARG A 60 1.17 -5.36 1.29
CA ARG A 60 2.38 -5.66 0.50
C ARG A 60 3.40 -4.52 0.57
N LEU A 61 2.96 -3.27 0.68
CA LEU A 61 3.85 -2.11 0.83
C LEU A 61 4.75 -2.25 2.07
N PHE A 62 4.21 -2.73 3.19
CA PHE A 62 4.97 -2.87 4.43
C PHE A 62 6.13 -3.86 4.30
N THR A 63 6.05 -4.82 3.39
CA THR A 63 7.18 -5.74 3.10
C THR A 63 8.33 -5.06 2.33
N LYS A 64 8.07 -3.90 1.72
CA LYS A 64 9.03 -3.13 0.89
C LYS A 64 9.44 -1.81 1.51
N ILE A 65 8.67 -1.29 2.48
CA ILE A 65 8.90 0.01 3.10
C ILE A 65 10.24 0.09 3.84
N GLY A 66 10.73 -1.03 4.40
CA GLY A 66 12.06 -1.07 5.02
C GLY A 66 13.18 -0.74 4.04
N GLY A 67 13.05 -1.18 2.78
CA GLY A 67 13.96 -0.78 1.71
C GLY A 67 13.85 0.70 1.40
N ALA A 68 12.65 1.26 1.40
CA ALA A 68 12.41 2.69 1.15
C ALA A 68 13.09 3.58 2.19
N LEU A 69 12.90 3.25 3.47
CA LEU A 69 13.46 3.99 4.60
C LEU A 69 14.99 3.95 4.62
N ALA A 70 15.61 2.89 4.08
CA ALA A 70 17.06 2.83 3.96
C ALA A 70 17.65 3.82 2.93
N TYR A 71 16.84 4.33 2.00
CA TYR A 71 17.27 5.30 0.99
C TYR A 71 16.92 6.76 1.36
N THR A 72 16.24 7.00 2.49
CA THR A 72 15.95 8.36 2.95
C THR A 72 17.08 8.90 3.82
N GLN A 73 17.31 10.21 3.80
CA GLN A 73 18.32 10.88 4.63
C GLN A 73 17.77 11.26 6.02
N LEU A 74 16.94 10.39 6.61
CA LEU A 74 16.33 10.65 7.92
C LEU A 74 17.32 10.31 9.04
N ASP A 75 17.24 11.05 10.14
CA ASP A 75 17.99 10.76 11.37
C ASP A 75 17.42 9.53 12.10
N GLU A 76 18.23 8.91 12.95
CA GLU A 76 17.88 7.67 13.66
C GLU A 76 16.62 7.82 14.54
N ASP A 77 16.44 8.97 15.19
CA ASP A 77 15.29 9.24 16.06
C ASP A 77 13.99 9.33 15.23
N THR A 78 14.04 10.01 14.09
CA THR A 78 12.91 10.08 13.15
C THR A 78 12.58 8.71 12.56
N VAL A 79 13.59 7.92 12.19
CA VAL A 79 13.38 6.54 11.69
C VAL A 79 12.74 5.67 12.77
N ALA A 80 13.20 5.76 14.02
CA ALA A 80 12.60 5.04 15.14
C ALA A 80 11.14 5.43 15.37
N LEU A 81 10.81 6.73 15.30
CA LEU A 81 9.45 7.23 15.45
C LEU A 81 8.52 6.74 14.34
N ILE A 82 8.94 6.83 13.07
CA ILE A 82 8.19 6.32 11.92
C ILE A 82 7.99 4.81 12.05
N THR A 83 9.04 4.08 12.44
CA THR A 83 8.98 2.62 12.60
C THR A 83 7.99 2.22 13.69
N ALA A 84 7.95 2.94 14.82
CA ALA A 84 6.97 2.73 15.87
C ALA A 84 5.53 2.95 15.37
N ASN A 85 5.28 4.03 14.62
CA ASN A 85 3.97 4.32 14.02
C ASN A 85 3.56 3.23 13.01
N LEU A 86 4.48 2.78 12.15
CA LEU A 86 4.24 1.71 11.19
C LEU A 86 3.88 0.40 11.90
N TYR A 87 4.58 0.08 12.99
CA TYR A 87 4.33 -1.12 13.78
C TYR A 87 2.96 -1.09 14.47
N ASP A 88 2.57 0.04 15.04
CA ASP A 88 1.24 0.20 15.63
C ASP A 88 0.13 0.14 14.59
N PHE A 89 0.37 0.66 13.38
CA PHE A 89 -0.57 0.50 12.26
C PHE A 89 -0.68 -0.97 11.80
N GLN A 90 0.42 -1.72 11.76
CA GLN A 90 0.37 -3.16 11.48
C GLN A 90 -0.42 -3.94 12.53
N LYS A 91 -0.27 -3.62 13.82
CA LYS A 91 -1.10 -4.20 14.89
C LYS A 91 -2.57 -3.91 14.68
N TYR A 92 -2.92 -2.69 14.28
CA TYR A 92 -4.29 -2.33 13.94
C TYR A 92 -4.83 -3.19 12.78
N MET A 93 -4.06 -3.34 11.69
CA MET A 93 -4.44 -4.19 10.57
C MET A 93 -4.63 -5.66 10.98
N ALA A 94 -3.75 -6.19 11.84
CA ALA A 94 -3.86 -7.55 12.37
C ALA A 94 -5.12 -7.74 13.23
N LYS A 95 -5.45 -6.77 14.09
CA LYS A 95 -6.66 -6.80 14.91
C LYS A 95 -7.93 -6.71 14.07
N SER A 96 -7.91 -5.92 13.00
CA SER A 96 -9.02 -5.73 12.07
C SER A 96 -8.97 -6.71 10.89
N ALA A 97 -8.14 -7.76 10.95
CA ALA A 97 -7.88 -8.64 9.81
C ALA A 97 -9.14 -9.31 9.25
N GLY A 98 -10.08 -9.70 10.12
CA GLY A 98 -11.34 -10.32 9.69
C GLY A 98 -12.26 -9.40 8.88
N VAL A 99 -12.05 -8.08 8.94
CA VAL A 99 -12.80 -7.08 8.16
C VAL A 99 -11.99 -6.60 6.96
N LEU A 100 -10.67 -6.45 7.14
CA LEU A 100 -9.78 -5.89 6.11
C LEU A 100 -9.35 -6.92 5.05
N PHE A 101 -9.36 -8.20 5.37
CA PHE A 101 -8.86 -9.26 4.49
C PHE A 101 -9.94 -10.34 4.33
N SER A 102 -10.75 -10.20 3.28
CA SER A 102 -11.78 -11.18 2.94
C SER A 102 -11.44 -11.92 1.65
N GLN A 103 -11.77 -13.21 1.59
CA GLN A 103 -11.73 -13.95 0.32
C GLN A 103 -12.81 -13.48 -0.64
N ASN A 104 -13.89 -12.87 -0.13
CA ASN A 104 -14.98 -12.35 -0.96
C ASN A 104 -14.55 -11.13 -1.79
N ASP A 105 -13.42 -10.51 -1.47
CA ASP A 105 -12.84 -9.41 -2.25
C ASP A 105 -12.15 -9.89 -3.54
N TYR A 106 -12.06 -11.21 -3.73
CA TYR A 106 -11.49 -11.84 -4.92
C TYR A 106 -12.59 -12.44 -5.79
N SER A 107 -12.52 -12.17 -7.09
CA SER A 107 -13.33 -12.84 -8.09
C SER A 107 -12.45 -13.75 -8.98
N PRO A 108 -13.00 -14.89 -9.46
CA PRO A 108 -12.30 -15.70 -10.45
C PRO A 108 -12.01 -14.88 -11.71
N ALA A 109 -10.81 -15.01 -12.24
CA ALA A 109 -10.46 -14.37 -13.50
C ALA A 109 -11.30 -14.93 -14.65
N THR A 110 -11.80 -14.04 -15.51
CA THR A 110 -12.58 -14.43 -16.68
C THR A 110 -11.70 -15.13 -17.72
N SER A 111 -12.30 -15.94 -18.59
CA SER A 111 -11.57 -16.59 -19.69
C SER A 111 -10.90 -15.58 -20.64
N GLU A 112 -11.49 -14.39 -20.79
CA GLU A 112 -10.88 -13.30 -21.55
C GLU A 112 -9.62 -12.76 -20.86
N TYR A 113 -9.68 -12.57 -19.54
CA TYR A 113 -8.52 -12.13 -18.76
C TYR A 113 -7.37 -13.13 -18.82
N LEU A 114 -7.68 -14.42 -18.69
CA LEU A 114 -6.68 -15.49 -18.77
C LEU A 114 -5.94 -15.49 -20.11
N LYS A 115 -6.63 -15.23 -21.23
CA LYS A 115 -6.00 -15.09 -22.56
C LYS A 115 -5.05 -13.88 -22.65
N LYS A 116 -5.33 -12.78 -21.93
CA LYS A 116 -4.47 -11.58 -21.89
C LYS A 116 -3.22 -11.77 -21.03
N VAL A 117 -3.27 -12.66 -20.04
CA VAL A 117 -2.15 -12.95 -19.13
C VAL A 117 -1.29 -14.13 -19.62
N SER A 118 -1.82 -14.94 -20.55
CA SER A 118 -1.13 -16.09 -21.16
C SER A 118 0.05 -15.69 -22.04
#